data_AF-A0A4W5NYK8-F1
#
_entry.id   AF-A0A4W5NYK8-F1
#
_cell.length_a   1.000
_cell.length_b   1.000
_cell.length_c   1.000
_cell.angle_alpha   90.00
_cell.angle_beta   90.00
_cell.angle_gamma   90.00
#
_symmetry.space_group_name_H-M   'P 1'
#
loop_
_entity.id
_entity.type
_entity.pdbx_description
1 polymer ?
#
loop_
_entity_poly.entity_id
_entity_poly.type
_entity_poly.pdbx_seq_one_letter_code
_entity_poly.pdbx_strand_id
1 'polypeptide(L)'
;MPHARNRNPSPIPEVTWDTGLKEMNETWKGAIACLGVAVFFVMTIGIIYWQVVDQPNKNWILKGSYSGLIWERRTHSLVIQTLTEDKTYVEIDVGNVGNPDIEVPFVRNLCWLNKTEFCYTWDSVADVKISLEVNEATETECYSMTWAPVHCHVELKDCFSMANMWWYGGASVQNQSWPINEQNVTMQPFTVSNLRDNPSGFGSVLERYFLGSSGVAVLVSPDVPLQVGMESRQHFCLQSPSSLERTPLQYTVCVGHNIRAVHQEALQQLSSPNRELPNMDVLWLPFWKLLASVDSGPKVERELRTFSNRLRRHKLGEGAISLNEHSTALLADMDHDYLTSRKRGTSKRQTRDFRDLSLIKLLNISITLSPFLSVDTTQFHKSLQDGTEAYWLSLPVAPQGRLVPVLTQWRGQFCVKLNISNPEAVSWFLDRVGLLQARLGMEYIHLEGAEGNPLDLGGGDQYIGQLADVAARIEESAIMNAGTR
;
A
#
# COMPACT_ATOMS: atom_id res chain seq x y z
N MET A 1 -33.39 59.98 75.09
CA MET A 1 -34.57 60.83 74.83
C MET A 1 -34.46 61.34 73.41
N PRO A 2 -35.41 61.01 72.52
CA PRO A 2 -35.11 60.78 71.11
C PRO A 2 -35.85 61.68 70.11
N HIS A 3 -35.31 61.63 68.90
CA HIS A 3 -35.78 62.00 67.56
C HIS A 3 -37.29 62.07 67.30
N ALA A 4 -37.70 63.03 66.45
CA ALA A 4 -38.13 62.73 65.07
C ALA A 4 -38.31 64.01 64.23
N ARG A 5 -37.71 63.98 63.04
CA ARG A 5 -37.70 64.99 61.97
C ARG A 5 -38.98 64.82 61.14
N ASN A 6 -39.71 65.89 60.81
CA ASN A 6 -40.73 65.83 59.77
C ASN A 6 -40.34 66.75 58.59
N ARG A 7 -40.21 66.12 57.42
CA ARG A 7 -39.81 66.73 56.14
C ARG A 7 -41.04 67.21 55.38
N ASN A 8 -40.87 68.34 54.70
CA ASN A 8 -41.80 68.93 53.74
C ASN A 8 -42.24 67.95 52.64
N PRO A 9 -43.48 68.06 52.14
CA PRO A 9 -43.96 67.24 51.03
C PRO A 9 -43.49 67.85 49.69
N SER A 10 -42.77 67.04 48.91
CA SER A 10 -42.51 67.25 47.48
C SER A 10 -43.56 66.52 46.64
N PRO A 11 -43.95 67.04 45.47
CA PRO A 11 -45.04 66.49 44.68
C PRO A 11 -44.55 65.27 43.90
N ILE A 12 -45.07 64.09 44.25
CA ILE A 12 -44.98 62.90 43.41
C ILE A 12 -46.40 62.70 42.87
N PRO A 13 -46.62 62.68 41.54
CA PRO A 13 -47.92 62.32 41.02
C PRO A 13 -48.14 60.83 41.29
N GLU A 14 -49.13 60.50 42.11
CA GLU A 14 -49.68 59.15 42.20
C GLU A 14 -50.26 58.80 40.82
N VAL A 15 -49.52 57.99 40.07
CA VAL A 15 -50.06 57.35 38.87
C VAL A 15 -51.02 56.27 39.37
N THR A 16 -52.31 56.58 39.27
CA THR A 16 -53.41 55.65 39.43
C THR A 16 -53.34 54.60 38.32
N TRP A 17 -52.76 53.44 38.61
CA TRP A 17 -52.80 52.26 37.72
C TRP A 17 -54.15 51.54 37.79
N ASP A 18 -55.25 52.28 37.68
CA ASP A 18 -56.57 51.68 37.54
C ASP A 18 -57.40 52.56 36.61
N THR A 19 -57.45 52.17 35.34
CA THR A 19 -58.65 52.09 34.49
C THR A 19 -58.22 51.99 33.02
N GLY A 20 -58.25 50.78 32.48
CA GLY A 20 -57.95 50.55 31.06
C GLY A 20 -58.03 49.09 30.63
N LEU A 21 -58.00 48.13 31.55
CA LEU A 21 -58.46 46.76 31.26
C LEU A 21 -59.98 46.71 31.42
N LYS A 22 -60.63 47.24 30.39
CA LYS A 22 -62.02 46.97 30.03
C LYS A 22 -62.31 45.50 30.33
N GLU A 23 -63.32 45.26 31.17
CA GLU A 23 -63.84 43.93 31.52
C GLU A 23 -63.85 43.01 30.29
N MET A 24 -62.81 42.19 30.15
CA MET A 24 -62.80 41.11 29.19
C MET A 24 -63.75 40.06 29.75
N ASN A 25 -64.95 40.05 29.19
CA ASN A 25 -65.98 39.04 29.41
C ASN A 25 -65.32 37.65 29.50
N GLU A 26 -65.71 36.80 30.46
CA GLU A 26 -65.02 35.53 30.75
C GLU A 26 -64.82 34.63 29.50
N THR A 27 -65.67 34.79 28.49
CA THR A 27 -65.55 34.15 27.18
C THR A 27 -64.26 34.49 26.42
N TRP A 28 -63.74 35.71 26.54
CA TRP A 28 -62.49 36.15 25.89
C TRP A 28 -61.25 35.61 26.58
N LYS A 29 -61.30 35.41 27.91
CA LYS A 29 -60.21 34.74 28.64
C LYS A 29 -60.09 33.27 28.20
N GLY A 30 -61.21 32.58 28.03
CA GLY A 30 -61.25 31.22 27.49
C GLY A 30 -60.74 31.12 26.04
N ALA A 31 -61.09 32.09 25.19
CA ALA A 31 -60.63 32.14 23.80
C ALA A 31 -59.11 32.39 23.69
N ILE A 32 -58.56 33.32 24.49
CA ILE A 32 -57.12 33.61 24.52
C ILE A 32 -56.33 32.42 25.09
N ALA A 33 -56.86 31.75 26.12
CA ALA A 33 -56.25 30.54 26.66
C ALA A 33 -56.23 29.41 25.61
N CYS A 34 -57.33 29.18 24.87
CA CYS A 34 -57.37 28.21 23.79
C CYS A 34 -56.39 28.54 22.66
N LEU A 35 -56.24 29.81 22.31
CA LEU A 35 -55.31 30.25 21.27
C LEU A 35 -53.85 30.06 21.72
N GLY A 36 -53.53 30.34 22.99
CA GLY A 36 -52.22 30.07 23.57
C GLY A 36 -51.86 28.58 23.56
N VAL A 37 -52.82 27.71 23.92
CA VAL A 37 -52.63 26.25 23.84
C VAL A 37 -52.45 25.79 22.40
N ALA A 38 -53.27 26.28 21.46
CA ALA A 38 -53.14 25.94 20.04
C ALA A 38 -51.77 26.35 19.46
N VAL A 39 -51.27 27.55 19.79
CA VAL A 39 -49.94 28.00 19.37
C VAL A 39 -48.85 27.11 19.99
N PHE A 40 -48.97 26.75 21.27
CA PHE A 40 -48.02 25.84 21.90
C PHE A 40 -48.00 24.47 21.22
N PHE A 41 -49.18 23.91 20.87
CA PHE A 41 -49.28 22.66 20.12
C PHE A 41 -48.67 22.78 18.71
N VAL A 42 -48.90 23.86 17.99
CA VAL A 42 -48.29 24.08 16.66
C VAL A 42 -46.78 24.23 16.77
N MET A 43 -46.28 24.92 17.80
CA MET A 43 -44.84 25.04 18.07
C MET A 43 -44.21 23.69 18.43
N THR A 44 -44.84 22.89 19.28
CA THR A 44 -44.31 21.57 19.64
C THR A 44 -44.37 20.59 18.46
N ILE A 45 -45.46 20.58 17.69
CA ILE A 45 -45.55 19.81 16.45
C ILE A 45 -44.50 20.30 15.44
N GLY A 46 -44.27 21.61 15.33
CA GLY A 46 -43.23 22.18 14.47
C GLY A 46 -41.82 21.77 14.89
N ILE A 47 -41.54 21.74 16.20
CA ILE A 47 -40.25 21.27 16.74
C ILE A 47 -40.09 19.76 16.50
N ILE A 48 -41.12 18.95 16.75
CA ILE A 48 -41.07 17.49 16.51
C ILE A 48 -40.92 17.22 15.01
N TYR A 49 -41.66 17.94 14.16
CA TYR A 49 -41.54 17.82 12.71
C TYR A 49 -40.12 18.18 12.24
N TRP A 50 -39.55 19.27 12.74
CA TRP A 50 -38.17 19.65 12.43
C TRP A 50 -37.15 18.63 12.95
N GLN A 51 -37.34 18.10 14.17
CA GLN A 51 -36.45 17.11 14.77
C GLN A 51 -36.55 15.71 14.13
N VAL A 52 -37.69 15.33 13.57
CA VAL A 52 -37.92 13.96 13.07
C VAL A 52 -37.91 13.92 11.54
N VAL A 53 -38.48 14.92 10.87
CA VAL A 53 -38.70 14.91 9.42
C VAL A 53 -37.66 15.71 8.65
N ASP A 54 -37.17 16.81 9.22
CA ASP A 54 -36.25 17.74 8.54
C ASP A 54 -34.81 17.65 9.05
N GLN A 55 -34.39 16.48 9.54
CA GLN A 55 -32.97 16.29 9.86
C GLN A 55 -32.15 16.38 8.56
N PRO A 56 -31.08 17.19 8.53
CA PRO A 56 -30.26 17.33 7.34
C PRO A 56 -29.63 15.97 6.96
N ASN A 57 -29.90 15.53 5.73
CA ASN A 57 -29.39 14.26 5.21
C ASN A 57 -27.86 14.21 5.18
N LYS A 58 -27.22 15.39 5.07
CA LYS A 58 -25.78 15.60 5.04
C LYS A 58 -25.33 16.24 6.35
N ASN A 59 -24.41 15.58 7.06
CA ASN A 59 -23.81 16.12 8.28
C ASN A 59 -22.31 16.33 8.08
N TRP A 60 -21.85 17.56 8.26
CA TRP A 60 -20.42 17.88 8.21
C TRP A 60 -19.72 17.24 9.42
N ILE A 61 -18.69 16.44 9.14
CA ILE A 61 -17.85 15.80 10.16
C ILE A 61 -16.65 16.70 10.45
N LEU A 62 -15.88 17.00 9.40
CA LEU A 62 -14.71 17.87 9.44
C LEU A 62 -14.74 18.83 8.26
N LYS A 63 -14.35 20.08 8.51
CA LYS A 63 -14.20 21.11 7.47
C LYS A 63 -12.74 21.49 7.38
N GLY A 64 -12.16 21.36 6.20
CA GLY A 64 -10.85 21.89 5.87
C GLY A 64 -10.94 23.33 5.40
N SER A 65 -9.91 23.74 4.65
CA SER A 65 -9.77 25.07 4.08
C SER A 65 -10.61 25.22 2.82
N TYR A 66 -10.65 24.19 1.96
CA TYR A 66 -11.46 24.18 0.74
C TYR A 66 -12.29 22.92 0.53
N SER A 67 -11.96 21.81 1.21
CA SER A 67 -12.77 20.59 1.19
C SER A 67 -13.32 20.27 2.59
N GLY A 68 -14.25 19.33 2.66
CA GLY A 68 -14.70 18.80 3.92
C GLY A 68 -15.34 17.44 3.77
N LEU A 69 -15.36 16.73 4.89
CA LEU A 69 -15.89 15.38 5.04
C LEU A 69 -17.32 15.45 5.56
N ILE A 70 -18.22 14.75 4.87
CA ILE A 70 -19.64 14.72 5.15
C ILE A 70 -20.07 13.26 5.34
N TRP A 71 -20.96 13.02 6.31
CA TRP A 71 -21.74 11.80 6.38
C TRP A 71 -23.07 11.98 5.65
N GLU A 72 -23.31 11.17 4.62
CA GLU A 72 -24.59 11.08 3.93
C GLU A 72 -25.42 9.91 4.45
N ARG A 73 -26.53 10.23 5.13
CA ARG A 73 -27.31 9.24 5.87
C ARG A 73 -28.09 8.26 5.00
N ARG A 74 -28.48 8.67 3.79
CA ARG A 74 -29.35 7.85 2.92
C ARG A 74 -28.59 6.70 2.27
N THR A 75 -27.33 6.96 1.93
CA THR A 75 -26.41 6.03 1.27
C THR A 75 -25.48 5.33 2.25
N HIS A 76 -25.42 5.81 3.51
CA HIS A 76 -24.42 5.40 4.50
C HIS A 76 -23.00 5.59 3.97
N SER A 77 -22.78 6.69 3.25
CA SER A 77 -21.50 7.01 2.62
C SER A 77 -20.83 8.22 3.25
N LEU A 78 -19.50 8.14 3.33
CA LEU A 78 -18.62 9.26 3.61
C LEU A 78 -18.29 9.96 2.29
N VAL A 79 -18.62 11.24 2.21
CA VAL A 79 -18.43 12.04 1.00
C VAL A 79 -17.43 13.15 1.30
N ILE A 80 -16.36 13.21 0.51
CA ILE A 80 -15.42 14.34 0.52
C ILE A 80 -15.75 15.24 -0.67
N GLN A 81 -16.11 16.48 -0.38
CA GLN A 81 -16.48 17.46 -1.39
C GLN A 81 -15.97 18.84 -1.01
N THR A 82 -16.04 19.78 -1.95
CA THR A 82 -15.73 21.19 -1.70
C THR A 82 -16.70 21.80 -0.69
N LEU A 83 -16.26 22.83 0.04
CA LEU A 83 -17.12 23.57 1.00
C LEU A 83 -18.31 24.27 0.32
N THR A 84 -18.16 24.59 -0.97
CA THR A 84 -19.20 25.16 -1.84
C THR A 84 -20.16 24.12 -2.41
N GLU A 85 -19.91 22.83 -2.15
CA GLU A 85 -20.69 21.68 -2.65
C GLU A 85 -20.79 21.58 -4.18
N ASP A 86 -19.90 22.25 -4.92
CA ASP A 86 -19.86 22.25 -6.39
C ASP A 86 -19.12 21.05 -6.97
N LYS A 87 -18.21 20.43 -6.20
CA LYS A 87 -17.39 19.31 -6.65
C LYS A 87 -17.23 18.26 -5.56
N THR A 88 -17.62 17.03 -5.89
CA THR A 88 -17.32 15.84 -5.08
C THR A 88 -16.00 15.22 -5.51
N TYR A 89 -15.10 14.99 -4.57
CA TYR A 89 -13.81 14.34 -4.82
C TYR A 89 -13.95 12.82 -4.80
N VAL A 90 -14.60 12.29 -3.77
CA VAL A 90 -14.80 10.84 -3.60
C VAL A 90 -16.00 10.56 -2.72
N GLU A 91 -16.64 9.42 -3.00
CA GLU A 91 -17.69 8.82 -2.19
C GLU A 91 -17.21 7.45 -1.71
N ILE A 92 -17.36 7.21 -0.42
CA ILE A 92 -16.87 6.02 0.28
C ILE A 92 -18.06 5.37 0.98
N ASP A 93 -18.52 4.23 0.47
CA ASP A 93 -19.59 3.44 1.09
C ASP A 93 -19.00 2.65 2.26
N VAL A 94 -19.49 2.92 3.47
CA VAL A 94 -19.00 2.26 4.69
C VAL A 94 -19.82 0.98 4.90
N GLY A 95 -19.20 -0.16 4.63
CA GLY A 95 -19.78 -1.50 4.78
C GLY A 95 -19.79 -2.00 6.22
N ASN A 96 -20.77 -2.85 6.56
CA ASN A 96 -21.01 -3.44 7.90
C ASN A 96 -21.41 -2.46 9.01
N VAL A 97 -21.71 -1.21 8.66
CA VAL A 97 -22.04 -0.18 9.63
C VAL A 97 -23.54 0.12 9.58
N GLY A 98 -24.31 -0.75 10.25
CA GLY A 98 -25.72 -0.54 10.59
C GLY A 98 -26.73 -1.31 9.73
N ASN A 99 -27.76 -1.84 10.38
CA ASN A 99 -29.02 -2.22 9.73
C ASN A 99 -29.66 -0.92 9.20
N PRO A 100 -30.17 -0.84 7.95
CA PRO A 100 -30.81 0.37 7.40
C PRO A 100 -31.95 0.95 8.26
N ASP A 101 -32.49 0.17 9.19
CA ASP A 101 -33.57 0.56 10.11
C ASP A 101 -33.10 1.29 11.39
N ILE A 102 -31.80 1.34 11.68
CA ILE A 102 -31.27 2.00 12.87
C ILE A 102 -30.70 3.36 12.45
N GLU A 103 -31.48 4.42 12.69
CA GLU A 103 -31.00 5.79 12.61
C GLU A 103 -29.82 5.95 13.58
N VAL A 104 -28.60 6.09 13.06
CA VAL A 104 -27.43 6.43 13.86
C VAL A 104 -27.19 7.94 13.74
N PRO A 105 -27.73 8.75 14.65
CA PRO A 105 -27.36 10.15 14.69
C PRO A 105 -25.90 10.24 15.18
N PHE A 106 -25.08 10.95 14.42
CA PHE A 106 -23.77 11.43 14.85
C PHE A 106 -23.96 12.45 15.99
N VAL A 107 -24.31 11.99 17.20
CA VAL A 107 -24.74 12.88 18.29
C VAL A 107 -23.56 13.50 19.04
N ARG A 108 -22.38 12.87 19.08
CA ARG A 108 -21.24 13.37 19.87
C ARG A 108 -19.88 13.03 19.27
N ASN A 109 -19.15 14.06 18.83
CA ASN A 109 -17.70 13.96 18.63
C ASN A 109 -17.02 13.82 20.00
N LEU A 110 -16.39 12.67 20.26
CA LEU A 110 -15.65 12.41 21.50
C LEU A 110 -14.34 13.24 21.58
N CYS A 111 -13.81 13.66 20.43
CA CYS A 111 -12.59 14.47 20.30
C CYS A 111 -12.88 15.97 20.13
N TRP A 112 -14.01 16.48 20.65
CA TRP A 112 -14.49 17.86 20.49
C TRP A 112 -13.49 18.99 20.82
N LEU A 113 -12.43 18.69 21.57
CA LEU A 113 -11.36 19.64 21.91
C LEU A 113 -10.52 20.05 20.69
N ASN A 114 -10.33 19.15 19.73
CA ASN A 114 -9.55 19.38 18.52
C ASN A 114 -10.49 19.55 17.32
N LYS A 115 -10.45 20.72 16.68
CA LYS A 115 -11.30 20.99 15.50
C LYS A 115 -10.92 20.20 14.25
N THR A 116 -9.71 19.63 14.23
CA THR A 116 -9.15 18.83 13.15
C THR A 116 -9.33 17.33 13.36
N GLU A 117 -9.87 16.91 14.51
CA GLU A 117 -10.08 15.50 14.82
C GLU A 117 -11.56 15.21 15.07
N PHE A 118 -11.99 14.06 14.61
CA PHE A 118 -13.31 13.53 14.84
C PHE A 118 -13.19 12.11 15.38
N CYS A 119 -13.84 11.84 16.51
CA CYS A 119 -13.85 10.53 17.13
C CYS A 119 -15.28 10.11 17.47
N TYR A 120 -15.63 8.88 17.12
CA TYR A 120 -16.96 8.34 17.36
C TYR A 120 -16.91 6.83 17.54
N THR A 121 -17.69 6.29 18.47
CA THR A 121 -17.87 4.85 18.63
C THR A 121 -19.15 4.44 17.94
N TRP A 122 -19.04 3.61 16.91
CA TRP A 122 -20.16 3.23 16.07
C TRP A 122 -20.85 1.98 16.59
N ASP A 123 -21.99 2.12 17.27
CA ASP A 123 -22.92 1.05 17.69
C ASP A 123 -22.27 -0.27 18.15
N SER A 124 -21.13 -0.20 18.84
CA SER A 124 -20.34 -1.37 19.30
C SER A 124 -19.72 -2.21 18.17
N VAL A 125 -19.65 -1.71 16.95
CA VAL A 125 -18.97 -2.31 15.79
C VAL A 125 -17.51 -1.85 15.74
N ALA A 126 -17.29 -0.53 15.66
CA ALA A 126 -15.97 0.05 15.49
C ALA A 126 -15.82 1.41 16.17
N ASP A 127 -14.64 1.67 16.73
CA ASP A 127 -14.19 3.01 17.10
C ASP A 127 -13.57 3.68 15.87
N VAL A 128 -14.06 4.85 15.53
CA VAL A 128 -13.64 5.64 14.38
C VAL A 128 -12.87 6.84 14.88
N LYS A 129 -11.64 7.02 14.37
CA LYS A 129 -10.86 8.24 14.51
C LYS A 129 -10.54 8.78 13.12
N ILE A 130 -10.86 10.03 12.90
CA ILE A 130 -10.57 10.76 11.67
C ILE A 130 -9.77 12.01 12.03
N SER A 131 -8.65 12.22 11.36
CA SER A 131 -7.87 13.46 11.50
C SER A 131 -7.65 14.13 10.16
N LEU A 132 -7.72 15.46 10.17
CA LEU A 132 -7.45 16.30 9.01
C LEU A 132 -6.05 16.93 9.14
N GLU A 133 -5.23 16.70 8.12
CA GLU A 133 -3.93 17.32 7.92
C GLU A 133 -3.98 18.20 6.67
N VAL A 134 -3.49 19.44 6.79
CA VAL A 134 -3.45 20.41 5.69
C VAL A 134 -1.99 20.65 5.34
N ASN A 135 -1.62 20.40 4.10
CA ASN A 135 -0.29 20.71 3.59
C ASN A 135 -0.34 21.96 2.72
N GLU A 136 0.19 23.07 3.25
CA GLU A 136 0.23 24.36 2.55
C GLU A 136 1.17 24.34 1.34
N ALA A 137 2.21 23.49 1.32
CA ALA A 137 3.20 23.48 0.25
C ALA A 137 2.66 22.83 -1.04
N THR A 138 1.86 21.79 -0.89
CA THR A 138 1.23 21.04 -2.00
C THR A 138 -0.22 21.46 -2.23
N GLU A 139 -0.76 22.35 -1.39
CA GLU A 139 -2.17 22.78 -1.39
C GLU A 139 -3.15 21.59 -1.29
N THR A 140 -2.79 20.57 -0.51
CA THR A 140 -3.58 19.35 -0.33
C THR A 140 -4.15 19.22 1.08
N GLU A 141 -5.31 18.58 1.17
CA GLU A 141 -5.97 18.24 2.44
C GLU A 141 -6.09 16.72 2.55
N CYS A 142 -5.56 16.15 3.62
CA CYS A 142 -5.51 14.71 3.85
C CYS A 142 -6.36 14.32 5.07
N TYR A 143 -7.27 13.37 4.85
CA TYR A 143 -8.15 12.80 5.87
C TYR A 143 -7.65 11.40 6.24
N SER A 144 -6.99 11.28 7.39
CA SER A 144 -6.52 10.00 7.91
C SER A 144 -7.66 9.30 8.66
N MET A 145 -8.11 8.16 8.14
CA MET A 145 -9.19 7.34 8.66
C MET A 145 -8.61 6.14 9.40
N THR A 146 -9.02 5.96 10.66
CA THR A 146 -8.67 4.80 11.48
C THR A 146 -9.93 4.19 12.05
N TRP A 147 -10.24 2.98 11.61
CA TRP A 147 -11.33 2.16 12.13
C TRP A 147 -10.75 1.03 12.98
N ALA A 148 -11.08 1.01 14.27
CA ALA A 148 -10.66 -0.03 15.20
C ALA A 148 -11.88 -0.88 15.60
N PRO A 149 -11.90 -2.20 15.34
CA PRO A 149 -13.05 -3.02 15.67
C PRO A 149 -13.19 -3.20 17.19
N VAL A 150 -14.40 -3.01 17.71
CA VAL A 150 -14.69 -3.12 19.16
C VAL A 150 -14.66 -4.59 19.61
N HIS A 151 -15.03 -5.51 18.71
CA HIS A 151 -15.10 -6.95 18.96
C HIS A 151 -14.25 -7.76 17.97
N CYS A 152 -13.86 -8.96 18.39
CA CYS A 152 -13.26 -9.95 17.50
C CYS A 152 -14.29 -10.40 16.44
N HIS A 153 -13.83 -10.84 15.26
CA HIS A 153 -14.68 -11.23 14.13
C HIS A 153 -15.55 -10.13 13.51
N VAL A 154 -15.31 -8.86 13.84
CA VAL A 154 -15.88 -7.74 13.07
C VAL A 154 -15.00 -7.50 11.85
N GLU A 155 -15.59 -7.61 10.67
CA GLU A 155 -14.95 -7.23 9.41
C GLU A 155 -15.31 -5.79 9.09
N LEU A 156 -14.30 -4.94 8.93
CA LEU A 156 -14.46 -3.55 8.54
C LEU A 156 -14.28 -3.45 7.04
N LYS A 157 -15.15 -2.73 6.34
CA LYS A 157 -15.12 -2.67 4.88
C LYS A 157 -15.49 -1.27 4.42
N ASP A 158 -14.63 -0.63 3.63
CA ASP A 158 -14.90 0.67 3.00
C ASP A 158 -14.73 0.56 1.49
N CYS A 159 -15.72 1.01 0.73
CA CYS A 159 -15.76 0.90 -0.73
C CYS A 159 -15.77 2.26 -1.42
N PHE A 160 -14.82 2.47 -2.32
CA PHE A 160 -14.63 3.73 -3.04
C PHE A 160 -15.36 3.66 -4.39
N SER A 161 -16.31 4.57 -4.59
CA SER A 161 -17.15 4.61 -5.79
C SER A 161 -16.35 4.90 -7.07
N MET A 162 -16.74 4.24 -8.16
CA MET A 162 -16.20 4.41 -9.51
C MET A 162 -17.18 5.15 -10.44
N ALA A 163 -18.38 5.52 -9.96
CA ALA A 163 -19.48 5.96 -10.82
C ALA A 163 -19.19 7.23 -11.64
N ASN A 164 -18.33 8.13 -11.16
CA ASN A 164 -18.00 9.40 -11.82
C ASN A 164 -16.50 9.71 -11.84
N MET A 165 -15.65 8.69 -11.68
CA MET A 165 -14.21 8.90 -11.62
C MET A 165 -13.42 7.69 -12.10
N TRP A 166 -12.26 7.96 -12.67
CA TRP A 166 -11.32 6.94 -13.11
C TRP A 166 -10.25 6.73 -12.04
N TRP A 167 -10.04 5.47 -11.69
CA TRP A 167 -9.07 5.04 -10.70
C TRP A 167 -7.84 4.40 -11.36
N TYR A 168 -6.70 4.62 -10.75
CA TYR A 168 -5.39 4.16 -11.18
C TYR A 168 -4.58 3.68 -9.97
N GLY A 169 -3.53 2.90 -10.19
CA GLY A 169 -2.69 2.37 -9.12
C GLY A 169 -3.18 1.01 -8.60
N GLY A 170 -2.88 0.73 -7.33
CA GLY A 170 -3.14 -0.55 -6.69
C GLY A 170 -2.10 -1.62 -7.06
N ALA A 171 -2.59 -2.84 -7.29
CA ALA A 171 -1.74 -3.96 -7.66
C ALA A 171 -1.85 -4.32 -9.14
N SER A 172 -0.78 -4.91 -9.64
CA SER A 172 -0.76 -5.60 -10.92
C SER A 172 -1.68 -6.82 -10.88
N VAL A 173 -2.38 -7.09 -11.98
CA VAL A 173 -3.22 -8.28 -12.18
C VAL A 173 -2.93 -8.90 -13.54
N GLN A 174 -3.29 -10.16 -13.76
CA GLN A 174 -2.97 -10.87 -15.00
C GLN A 174 -3.54 -10.18 -16.24
N ASN A 175 -4.80 -9.77 -16.20
CA ASN A 175 -5.45 -9.03 -17.30
C ASN A 175 -5.54 -7.54 -16.96
N GLN A 176 -4.38 -6.89 -16.85
CA GLN A 176 -4.29 -5.48 -16.46
C GLN A 176 -5.05 -4.56 -17.42
N SER A 177 -5.93 -3.72 -16.85
CA SER A 177 -6.55 -2.59 -17.52
C SER A 177 -6.05 -1.30 -16.88
N TRP A 178 -5.99 -0.25 -17.68
CA TRP A 178 -5.67 1.09 -17.21
C TRP A 178 -6.63 2.06 -17.89
N PRO A 179 -7.59 2.67 -17.16
CA PRO A 179 -7.83 2.64 -15.70
C PRO A 179 -8.26 1.29 -15.13
N ILE A 180 -8.23 1.16 -13.79
CA ILE A 180 -8.63 -0.08 -13.09
C ILE A 180 -10.15 -0.27 -13.01
N ASN A 181 -10.95 0.70 -13.46
CA ASN A 181 -12.41 0.65 -13.38
C ASN A 181 -13.04 -0.57 -14.08
N GLU A 182 -12.36 -1.14 -15.07
CA GLU A 182 -12.86 -2.31 -15.79
C GLU A 182 -12.43 -3.63 -15.14
N GLN A 183 -11.61 -3.57 -14.09
CA GLN A 183 -11.16 -4.74 -13.36
C GLN A 183 -12.28 -5.39 -12.56
N ASN A 184 -12.19 -6.72 -12.46
CA ASN A 184 -13.02 -7.50 -11.58
C ASN A 184 -12.13 -8.42 -10.78
N VAL A 185 -12.04 -8.19 -9.47
CA VAL A 185 -11.17 -8.92 -8.56
C VAL A 185 -12.01 -9.31 -7.35
N THR A 186 -12.13 -10.62 -7.10
CA THR A 186 -12.78 -11.12 -5.90
C THR A 186 -12.03 -10.65 -4.66
N MET A 187 -12.75 -10.31 -3.60
CA MET A 187 -12.16 -9.91 -2.32
C MET A 187 -11.15 -10.96 -1.86
N GLN A 188 -9.87 -10.58 -1.77
CA GLN A 188 -8.78 -11.47 -1.41
C GLN A 188 -7.65 -10.68 -0.73
N PRO A 189 -6.73 -11.36 -0.01
CA PRO A 189 -5.58 -10.69 0.61
C PRO A 189 -4.79 -9.85 -0.40
N PHE A 190 -4.54 -8.59 -0.02
CA PHE A 190 -3.76 -7.65 -0.82
C PHE A 190 -2.27 -7.86 -0.58
N THR A 191 -1.77 -8.98 -1.11
CA THR A 191 -0.39 -9.43 -0.97
C THR A 191 0.19 -9.80 -2.33
N VAL A 192 1.50 -9.61 -2.49
CA VAL A 192 2.20 -10.02 -3.72
C VAL A 192 2.10 -11.53 -3.92
N SER A 193 1.73 -11.94 -5.13
CA SER A 193 1.77 -13.34 -5.57
C SER A 193 2.45 -13.50 -6.93
N ASN A 194 2.65 -14.75 -7.35
CA ASN A 194 3.12 -15.08 -8.69
C ASN A 194 1.93 -15.31 -9.62
N LEU A 195 1.69 -14.43 -10.59
CA LEU A 195 0.56 -14.54 -11.53
C LEU A 195 0.61 -15.78 -12.44
N ARG A 196 1.77 -16.44 -12.57
CA ARG A 196 1.85 -17.75 -13.26
C ARG A 196 1.19 -18.85 -12.44
N ASP A 197 1.41 -18.85 -11.12
CA ASP A 197 0.97 -19.90 -10.20
C ASP A 197 -0.42 -19.60 -9.62
N ASN A 198 -0.69 -18.31 -9.36
CA ASN A 198 -1.98 -17.78 -8.92
C ASN A 198 -2.49 -16.68 -9.88
N PRO A 199 -3.11 -17.06 -11.02
CA PRO A 199 -3.60 -16.11 -12.03
C PRO A 199 -4.69 -15.16 -11.52
N SER A 200 -5.46 -15.57 -10.49
CA SER A 200 -6.50 -14.77 -9.85
C SER A 200 -5.96 -13.80 -8.80
N GLY A 201 -4.71 -13.96 -8.37
CA GLY A 201 -4.08 -13.14 -7.33
C GLY A 201 -3.59 -11.79 -7.84
N PHE A 202 -2.91 -11.08 -6.95
CA PHE A 202 -2.18 -9.86 -7.27
C PHE A 202 -0.75 -10.18 -7.68
N GLY A 203 -0.22 -9.48 -8.68
CA GLY A 203 1.15 -9.65 -9.14
C GLY A 203 2.17 -9.00 -8.22
N SER A 204 3.43 -9.07 -8.63
CA SER A 204 4.55 -8.66 -7.78
C SER A 204 4.82 -7.16 -7.75
N VAL A 205 4.12 -6.39 -8.59
CA VAL A 205 4.03 -4.94 -8.45
C VAL A 205 2.72 -4.66 -7.70
N LEU A 206 2.82 -4.30 -6.42
CA LEU A 206 1.71 -3.99 -5.55
C LEU A 206 2.06 -2.73 -4.75
N GLU A 207 1.29 -1.68 -4.92
CA GLU A 207 1.42 -0.45 -4.16
C GLU A 207 0.08 -0.18 -3.45
N ARG A 208 0.14 0.15 -2.17
CA ARG A 208 -1.03 0.48 -1.34
C ARG A 208 -1.50 1.91 -1.60
N TYR A 209 -1.62 2.26 -2.87
CA TYR A 209 -1.85 3.59 -3.39
C TYR A 209 -2.82 3.55 -4.56
N PHE A 210 -3.91 4.32 -4.46
CA PHE A 210 -4.89 4.49 -5.51
C PHE A 210 -5.04 5.97 -5.84
N LEU A 211 -5.08 6.30 -7.13
CA LEU A 211 -5.17 7.67 -7.62
C LEU A 211 -6.45 7.84 -8.44
N GLY A 212 -7.22 8.86 -8.11
CA GLY A 212 -8.49 9.21 -8.73
C GLY A 212 -8.41 10.45 -9.63
N SER A 213 -9.10 10.40 -10.76
CA SER A 213 -9.13 11.50 -11.74
C SER A 213 -9.76 12.80 -11.22
N SER A 214 -10.55 12.75 -10.15
CA SER A 214 -11.17 13.93 -9.51
C SER A 214 -10.16 14.80 -8.72
N GLY A 215 -8.91 14.36 -8.59
CA GLY A 215 -7.91 14.99 -7.71
C GLY A 215 -7.99 14.43 -6.30
N VAL A 216 -8.06 13.10 -6.19
CA VAL A 216 -8.06 12.38 -4.92
C VAL A 216 -7.04 11.25 -4.97
N ALA A 217 -6.43 10.91 -3.84
CA ALA A 217 -5.64 9.72 -3.67
C ALA A 217 -6.01 9.02 -2.38
N VAL A 218 -5.89 7.70 -2.39
CA VAL A 218 -6.09 6.83 -1.22
C VAL A 218 -4.76 6.13 -0.96
N LEU A 219 -4.21 6.33 0.22
CA LEU A 219 -3.02 5.65 0.72
C LEU A 219 -3.45 4.71 1.83
N VAL A 220 -3.17 3.41 1.69
CA VAL A 220 -3.48 2.44 2.74
C VAL A 220 -2.23 2.20 3.57
N SER A 221 -2.37 2.18 4.90
CA SER A 221 -1.24 1.98 5.81
C SER A 221 -0.50 0.67 5.47
N PRO A 222 0.84 0.65 5.39
CA PRO A 222 1.60 -0.55 5.04
C PRO A 222 1.56 -1.64 6.12
N ASP A 223 1.33 -1.26 7.38
CA ASP A 223 1.47 -2.14 8.54
C ASP A 223 0.22 -2.97 8.85
N VAL A 224 -0.91 -2.68 8.20
CA VAL A 224 -2.18 -3.38 8.46
C VAL A 224 -2.45 -4.45 7.40
N PRO A 225 -2.80 -5.70 7.76
CA PRO A 225 -3.19 -6.67 6.76
C PRO A 225 -4.55 -6.27 6.16
N LEU A 226 -4.67 -6.44 4.84
CA LEU A 226 -5.75 -5.86 4.05
C LEU A 226 -6.24 -6.89 3.03
N GLN A 227 -7.54 -6.92 2.79
CA GLN A 227 -8.13 -7.54 1.62
C GLN A 227 -8.64 -6.47 0.66
N VAL A 228 -8.46 -6.70 -0.64
CA VAL A 228 -8.93 -5.80 -1.69
C VAL A 228 -9.79 -6.58 -2.67
N GLY A 229 -10.92 -5.98 -3.01
CA GLY A 229 -11.83 -6.45 -4.05
C GLY A 229 -12.17 -5.31 -5.00
N MET A 230 -12.44 -5.64 -6.25
CA MET A 230 -12.83 -4.67 -7.28
C MET A 230 -14.06 -5.18 -8.01
N GLU A 231 -15.12 -4.38 -8.03
CA GLU A 231 -16.31 -4.64 -8.82
C GLU A 231 -16.35 -3.67 -9.99
N SER A 232 -16.32 -4.24 -11.20
CA SER A 232 -16.20 -3.49 -12.46
C SER A 232 -17.23 -2.37 -12.55
N ARG A 233 -16.74 -1.14 -12.74
CA ARG A 233 -17.51 0.11 -12.87
C ARG A 233 -18.38 0.49 -11.66
N GLN A 234 -18.25 -0.20 -10.53
CA GLN A 234 -19.00 0.10 -9.32
C GLN A 234 -18.10 0.70 -8.24
N HIS A 235 -17.20 -0.11 -7.68
CA HIS A 235 -16.34 0.32 -6.58
C HIS A 235 -15.11 -0.59 -6.44
N PHE A 236 -14.07 -0.10 -5.77
CA PHE A 236 -13.07 -0.97 -5.17
C PHE A 236 -13.19 -0.88 -3.65
N CYS A 237 -13.04 -2.00 -2.97
CA CYS A 237 -13.24 -2.09 -1.53
C CYS A 237 -11.96 -2.48 -0.81
N LEU A 238 -11.77 -1.87 0.35
CA LEU A 238 -10.77 -2.19 1.34
C LEU A 238 -11.46 -2.92 2.49
N GLN A 239 -10.97 -4.09 2.86
CA GLN A 239 -11.58 -4.88 3.93
C GLN A 239 -10.51 -5.38 4.92
N SER A 240 -10.78 -5.25 6.22
CA SER A 240 -9.92 -5.87 7.23
C SER A 240 -10.18 -7.38 7.27
N PRO A 241 -9.12 -8.22 7.38
CA PRO A 241 -9.31 -9.65 7.54
C PRO A 241 -10.00 -9.95 8.88
N SER A 242 -10.96 -10.88 8.88
CA SER A 242 -11.52 -11.40 10.11
C SER A 242 -10.42 -12.09 10.93
N SER A 243 -10.07 -11.48 12.06
CA SER A 243 -9.03 -11.99 12.93
C SER A 243 -9.46 -11.92 14.40
N LEU A 244 -8.83 -12.76 15.22
CA LEU A 244 -8.96 -12.69 16.68
C LEU A 244 -8.26 -11.44 17.25
N GLU A 245 -7.32 -10.86 16.49
CA GLU A 245 -6.45 -9.76 16.92
C GLU A 245 -7.06 -8.37 16.70
N ARG A 246 -8.36 -8.27 16.36
CA ARG A 246 -9.07 -6.99 16.19
C ARG A 246 -8.32 -6.05 15.22
N THR A 247 -7.98 -6.58 14.05
CA THR A 247 -7.20 -5.86 13.05
C THR A 247 -7.92 -4.56 12.63
N PRO A 248 -7.28 -3.38 12.77
CA PRO A 248 -7.87 -2.12 12.33
C PRO A 248 -7.80 -1.95 10.81
N LEU A 249 -8.72 -1.16 10.27
CA LEU A 249 -8.66 -0.65 8.90
C LEU A 249 -8.16 0.79 8.94
N GLN A 250 -7.01 1.06 8.32
CA GLN A 250 -6.36 2.38 8.34
C GLN A 250 -5.93 2.81 6.95
N TYR A 251 -6.41 3.97 6.52
CA TYR A 251 -6.07 4.59 5.24
C TYR A 251 -6.20 6.11 5.31
N THR A 252 -5.53 6.81 4.41
CA THR A 252 -5.56 8.27 4.28
C THR A 252 -6.09 8.65 2.91
N VAL A 253 -7.03 9.60 2.89
CA VAL A 253 -7.60 10.15 1.65
C VAL A 253 -7.14 11.58 1.49
N CYS A 254 -6.28 11.83 0.50
CA CYS A 254 -5.79 13.16 0.19
C CYS A 254 -6.53 13.74 -1.02
N VAL A 255 -6.97 14.99 -0.91
CA VAL A 255 -7.59 15.74 -2.00
C VAL A 255 -6.76 16.95 -2.38
N GLY A 256 -6.87 17.35 -3.64
CA GLY A 256 -6.11 18.45 -4.24
C GLY A 256 -6.81 19.04 -5.44
N HIS A 257 -6.40 20.25 -5.80
CA HIS A 257 -6.94 20.96 -6.97
C HIS A 257 -6.72 20.19 -8.29
N ASN A 258 -5.66 19.40 -8.37
CA ASN A 258 -5.33 18.60 -9.54
C ASN A 258 -4.61 17.30 -9.16
N ILE A 259 -4.59 16.35 -10.10
CA ILE A 259 -4.01 15.02 -9.91
C ILE A 259 -2.50 15.06 -9.63
N ARG A 260 -1.78 16.04 -10.17
CA ARG A 260 -0.33 16.19 -9.96
C ARG A 260 -0.02 16.56 -8.52
N ALA A 261 -0.74 17.53 -7.95
CA ALA A 261 -0.54 17.98 -6.57
C ALA A 261 -0.76 16.83 -5.59
N VAL A 262 -1.86 16.09 -5.75
CA VAL A 262 -2.16 14.93 -4.89
C VAL A 262 -1.15 13.79 -5.07
N HIS A 263 -0.70 13.54 -6.31
CA HIS A 263 0.34 12.54 -6.55
C HIS A 263 1.68 12.93 -5.92
N GLN A 264 2.06 14.22 -5.95
CA GLN A 264 3.27 14.71 -5.30
C GLN A 264 3.18 14.59 -3.77
N GLU A 265 2.02 14.89 -3.18
CA GLU A 265 1.75 14.68 -1.75
C GLU A 265 1.88 13.19 -1.37
N ALA A 266 1.19 12.32 -2.11
CA ALA A 266 1.24 10.87 -1.90
C ALA A 266 2.67 10.32 -2.04
N LEU A 267 3.43 10.81 -3.02
CA LEU A 267 4.84 10.45 -3.19
C LEU A 267 5.68 10.84 -1.99
N GLN A 268 5.45 11.98 -1.33
CA GLN A 268 6.20 12.35 -0.12
C GLN A 268 5.94 11.38 1.02
N GLN A 269 4.72 10.86 1.13
CA GLN A 269 4.36 9.87 2.15
C GLN A 269 4.85 8.45 1.83
N LEU A 270 4.94 8.09 0.54
CA LEU A 270 5.43 6.80 0.07
C LEU A 270 6.95 6.74 -0.09
N SER A 271 7.61 7.88 -0.34
CA SER A 271 9.04 7.91 -0.65
C SER A 271 9.88 7.64 0.57
N SER A 272 10.74 6.64 0.48
CA SER A 272 11.86 6.50 1.41
C SER A 272 12.84 7.66 1.23
N PRO A 273 13.38 8.24 2.30
CA PRO A 273 14.17 9.48 2.25
C PRO A 273 15.48 9.39 1.44
N ASN A 274 15.93 8.20 1.04
CA ASN A 274 17.24 7.98 0.40
C ASN A 274 17.15 7.31 -0.98
N ARG A 275 16.16 7.67 -1.80
CA ARG A 275 16.05 7.10 -3.15
C ARG A 275 17.04 7.77 -4.11
N GLU A 276 18.20 7.15 -4.30
CA GLU A 276 19.17 7.55 -5.32
C GLU A 276 18.74 7.03 -6.70
N LEU A 277 18.99 7.83 -7.74
CA LEU A 277 18.74 7.41 -9.11
C LEU A 277 19.81 6.37 -9.50
N PRO A 278 19.43 5.17 -9.97
CA PRO A 278 20.40 4.18 -10.43
C PRO A 278 21.08 4.67 -11.71
N ASN A 279 22.14 3.98 -12.14
CA ASN A 279 22.77 4.28 -13.42
C ASN A 279 21.76 4.15 -14.57
N MET A 280 21.44 5.28 -15.21
CA MET A 280 20.45 5.38 -16.28
C MET A 280 20.92 4.76 -17.60
N ASP A 281 22.20 4.45 -17.75
CA ASP A 281 22.75 3.75 -18.92
C ASP A 281 22.07 2.39 -19.13
N VAL A 282 21.68 1.74 -18.03
CA VAL A 282 20.93 0.46 -18.05
C VAL A 282 19.65 0.55 -18.88
N LEU A 283 18.97 1.71 -18.88
CA LEU A 283 17.70 1.88 -19.61
C LEU A 283 17.91 2.00 -21.13
N TRP A 284 19.10 2.39 -21.57
CA TRP A 284 19.44 2.58 -22.98
C TRP A 284 20.15 1.37 -23.59
N LEU A 285 20.61 0.43 -22.76
CA LEU A 285 21.33 -0.77 -23.19
C LEU A 285 20.38 -1.96 -23.44
N PRO A 286 20.42 -2.60 -24.62
CA PRO A 286 19.65 -3.82 -24.85
C PRO A 286 20.25 -5.01 -24.10
N PHE A 287 19.42 -5.73 -23.35
CA PHE A 287 19.80 -6.98 -22.68
C PHE A 287 19.38 -8.19 -23.51
N TRP A 288 20.37 -8.95 -23.99
CA TRP A 288 20.16 -10.15 -24.81
C TRP A 288 20.21 -11.40 -23.95
N LYS A 289 19.07 -12.06 -23.74
CA LYS A 289 18.99 -13.27 -22.90
C LYS A 289 19.56 -14.50 -23.63
N LEU A 290 20.61 -15.10 -23.07
CA LEU A 290 21.15 -16.38 -23.54
C LEU A 290 20.39 -17.54 -22.89
N LEU A 291 19.63 -18.29 -23.70
CA LEU A 291 18.93 -19.49 -23.27
C LEU A 291 19.79 -20.73 -23.56
N ALA A 292 20.84 -20.94 -22.76
CA ALA A 292 21.69 -22.13 -22.85
C ALA A 292 21.20 -23.21 -21.88
N SER A 293 20.89 -24.40 -22.41
CA SER A 293 20.61 -25.61 -21.63
C SER A 293 21.80 -26.55 -21.73
N VAL A 294 22.84 -26.28 -20.95
CA VAL A 294 24.11 -27.02 -20.96
C VAL A 294 24.54 -27.38 -19.55
N ASP A 295 25.40 -28.41 -19.44
CA ASP A 295 25.77 -28.99 -18.14
C ASP A 295 27.20 -28.65 -17.69
N SER A 296 27.94 -27.83 -18.45
CA SER A 296 29.32 -27.47 -18.09
C SER A 296 29.72 -26.07 -18.53
N GLY A 297 30.55 -25.40 -17.72
CA GLY A 297 31.08 -24.06 -18.00
C GLY A 297 31.72 -23.91 -19.38
N PRO A 298 32.56 -24.85 -19.85
CA PRO A 298 33.15 -24.77 -21.20
C PRO A 298 32.12 -24.85 -22.34
N LYS A 299 30.97 -25.51 -22.13
CA LYS A 299 29.86 -25.50 -23.09
C LYS A 299 29.15 -24.14 -23.08
N VAL A 300 28.94 -23.55 -21.91
CA VAL A 300 28.36 -22.19 -21.76
C VAL A 300 29.19 -21.17 -22.52
N GLU A 301 30.51 -21.19 -22.36
CA GLU A 301 31.43 -20.27 -23.06
C GLU A 301 31.30 -20.38 -24.59
N ARG A 302 31.20 -21.61 -25.13
CA ARG A 302 31.05 -21.83 -26.58
C ARG A 302 29.73 -21.28 -27.11
N GLU A 303 28.64 -21.46 -26.36
CA GLU A 303 27.33 -20.92 -26.72
C GLU A 303 27.33 -19.39 -26.65
N LEU A 304 27.88 -18.80 -25.58
CA LEU A 304 28.06 -17.36 -25.41
C LEU A 304 28.80 -16.76 -26.61
N ARG A 305 29.90 -17.39 -27.04
CA ARG A 305 30.69 -16.95 -28.20
C ARG A 305 29.89 -17.03 -29.49
N THR A 306 29.18 -18.13 -29.70
CA THR A 306 28.34 -18.33 -30.89
C THR A 306 27.22 -17.29 -30.95
N PHE A 307 26.60 -17.01 -29.81
CA PHE A 307 25.55 -16.02 -29.66
C PHE A 307 26.07 -14.60 -29.91
N SER A 308 27.17 -14.20 -29.28
CA SER A 308 27.83 -12.90 -29.53
C SER A 308 28.18 -12.69 -31.00
N ASN A 309 28.74 -13.72 -31.66
CA ASN A 309 29.03 -13.66 -33.10
C ASN A 309 27.76 -13.48 -33.94
N ARG A 310 26.63 -14.10 -33.55
CA ARG A 310 25.35 -13.89 -34.22
C ARG A 310 24.85 -12.45 -34.04
N LEU A 311 24.93 -11.89 -32.84
CA LEU A 311 24.54 -10.50 -32.58
C LEU A 311 25.34 -9.52 -33.47
N ARG A 312 26.67 -9.70 -33.53
CA ARG A 312 27.55 -8.91 -34.39
C ARG A 312 27.21 -9.04 -35.88
N ARG A 313 26.96 -10.27 -36.35
CA ARG A 313 26.58 -10.52 -37.76
C ARG A 313 25.29 -9.83 -38.17
N HIS A 314 24.31 -9.75 -37.27
CA HIS A 314 23.03 -9.11 -37.52
C HIS A 314 23.01 -7.61 -37.21
N LYS A 315 24.15 -7.02 -36.79
CA LYS A 315 24.28 -5.60 -36.42
C LYS A 315 23.29 -5.16 -35.32
N LEU A 316 23.01 -6.04 -34.35
CA LEU A 316 22.06 -5.80 -33.26
C LEU A 316 22.64 -4.93 -32.11
N GLY A 317 23.58 -4.02 -32.42
CA GLY A 317 24.14 -3.07 -31.46
C GLY A 317 25.09 -3.66 -30.39
N GLU A 318 25.69 -2.76 -29.61
CA GLU A 318 26.40 -3.09 -28.38
C GLU A 318 25.37 -3.20 -27.25
N GLY A 319 25.33 -4.34 -26.56
CA GLY A 319 24.38 -4.61 -25.49
C GLY A 319 24.93 -5.66 -24.54
N ALA A 320 24.30 -5.81 -23.39
CA ALA A 320 24.71 -6.79 -22.38
C ALA A 320 24.08 -8.15 -22.68
N ILE A 321 24.87 -9.23 -22.59
CA ILE A 321 24.35 -10.60 -22.71
C ILE A 321 23.99 -11.10 -21.31
N SER A 322 22.70 -11.37 -21.07
CA SER A 322 22.21 -11.87 -19.80
C SER A 322 22.27 -13.39 -19.73
N LEU A 323 22.96 -13.90 -18.70
CA LEU A 323 23.06 -15.31 -18.37
C LEU A 323 21.99 -15.69 -17.35
N ASN A 324 21.44 -16.91 -17.45
CA ASN A 324 20.58 -17.44 -16.39
C ASN A 324 21.41 -17.87 -15.16
N GLU A 325 20.72 -18.15 -14.06
CA GLU A 325 21.32 -18.59 -12.79
C GLU A 325 22.19 -19.85 -12.95
N HIS A 326 21.68 -20.85 -13.68
CA HIS A 326 22.40 -22.10 -13.95
C HIS A 326 23.70 -21.88 -14.73
N SER A 327 23.67 -21.09 -15.80
CA SER A 327 24.87 -20.76 -16.58
C SER A 327 25.87 -19.93 -15.78
N THR A 328 25.38 -19.04 -14.91
CA THR A 328 26.21 -18.25 -13.99
C THR A 328 26.97 -19.16 -13.03
N ALA A 329 26.28 -20.13 -12.41
CA ALA A 329 26.89 -21.12 -11.52
C ALA A 329 27.93 -21.99 -12.26
N LEU A 330 27.60 -22.50 -13.45
CA LEU A 330 28.51 -23.32 -14.24
C LEU A 330 29.79 -22.58 -14.68
N LEU A 331 29.69 -21.28 -14.97
CA LEU A 331 30.87 -20.46 -15.27
C LEU A 331 31.68 -20.15 -14.01
N ALA A 332 31.02 -19.94 -12.87
CA ALA A 332 31.67 -19.71 -11.60
C ALA A 332 32.41 -20.95 -11.09
N ASP A 333 31.86 -22.15 -11.26
CA ASP A 333 32.50 -23.40 -10.84
C ASP A 333 33.59 -23.89 -11.80
N MET A 334 33.74 -23.22 -12.95
CA MET A 334 34.77 -23.57 -13.91
C MET A 334 36.16 -23.27 -13.32
N ASP A 335 36.98 -24.31 -13.18
CA ASP A 335 38.40 -24.17 -12.87
C ASP A 335 39.10 -23.50 -14.06
N HIS A 336 39.47 -22.23 -13.88
CA HIS A 336 40.33 -21.52 -14.83
C HIS A 336 41.77 -22.09 -14.84
N ASP A 337 42.09 -23.02 -13.93
CA ASP A 337 43.34 -23.78 -13.87
C ASP A 337 43.54 -24.78 -15.02
N TYR A 338 42.54 -25.00 -15.87
CA TYR A 338 42.72 -25.71 -17.14
C TYR A 338 43.74 -25.04 -18.09
N LEU A 339 44.16 -23.80 -17.80
CA LEU A 339 45.17 -23.03 -18.53
C LEU A 339 46.62 -23.32 -18.13
N THR A 340 46.89 -23.85 -16.94
CA THR A 340 48.27 -24.10 -16.47
C THR A 340 48.72 -25.54 -16.73
N SER A 341 47.81 -26.51 -16.70
CA SER A 341 48.14 -27.94 -16.83
C SER A 341 48.53 -28.38 -18.25
N ARG A 342 48.14 -27.64 -19.30
CA ARG A 342 48.55 -27.93 -20.70
C ARG A 342 49.93 -27.39 -21.11
N LYS A 343 50.72 -26.84 -20.18
CA LYS A 343 52.10 -26.39 -20.45
C LYS A 343 53.13 -27.52 -20.66
N ARG A 344 52.75 -28.79 -20.56
CA ARG A 344 53.62 -29.95 -20.88
C ARG A 344 53.06 -30.77 -22.05
N GLY A 345 52.94 -30.16 -23.23
CA GLY A 345 52.52 -30.89 -24.43
C GLY A 345 52.45 -30.00 -25.65
N THR A 346 53.53 -30.01 -26.43
CA THR A 346 53.71 -29.36 -27.71
C THR A 346 52.57 -29.65 -28.71
N SER A 347 51.80 -28.63 -29.12
CA SER A 347 51.36 -28.49 -30.52
C SER A 347 50.89 -27.05 -30.82
N LYS A 348 51.20 -26.59 -32.05
CA LYS A 348 50.95 -25.25 -32.61
C LYS A 348 49.45 -24.91 -32.84
N ARG A 349 48.56 -25.27 -31.92
CA ARG A 349 47.15 -24.78 -31.84
C ARG A 349 46.96 -23.69 -30.77
N GLN A 350 48.02 -23.31 -30.07
CA GLN A 350 48.01 -22.48 -28.85
C GLN A 350 47.61 -21.00 -29.00
N THR A 351 47.47 -20.45 -30.21
CA THR A 351 47.17 -19.01 -30.38
C THR A 351 45.68 -18.66 -30.47
N ARG A 352 44.79 -19.67 -30.53
CA ARG A 352 43.34 -19.46 -30.54
C ARG A 352 42.73 -19.49 -29.14
N ASP A 353 43.08 -20.48 -28.32
CA ASP A 353 42.46 -20.71 -27.01
C ASP A 353 42.87 -19.67 -25.94
N PHE A 354 44.03 -19.01 -26.08
CA PHE A 354 44.44 -17.94 -25.15
C PHE A 354 43.74 -16.59 -25.45
N ARG A 355 43.22 -16.38 -26.67
CA ARG A 355 42.34 -15.23 -26.99
C ARG A 355 40.93 -15.43 -26.43
N ASP A 356 40.55 -16.67 -26.17
CA ASP A 356 39.17 -17.03 -25.86
C ASP A 356 38.73 -16.60 -24.45
N LEU A 357 39.59 -16.71 -23.42
CA LEU A 357 39.28 -16.17 -22.09
C LEU A 357 39.31 -14.63 -22.05
N SER A 358 40.19 -14.00 -22.84
CA SER A 358 40.22 -12.54 -22.98
C SER A 358 38.94 -12.01 -23.64
N LEU A 359 38.28 -12.82 -24.48
CA LEU A 359 37.06 -12.43 -25.17
C LEU A 359 35.84 -12.39 -24.27
N ILE A 360 35.70 -13.27 -23.27
CA ILE A 360 34.59 -13.20 -22.31
C ILE A 360 34.67 -11.90 -21.50
N LYS A 361 35.87 -11.51 -21.03
CA LYS A 361 36.10 -10.23 -20.35
C LYS A 361 35.87 -8.99 -21.23
N LEU A 362 35.87 -9.17 -22.55
CA LEU A 362 35.58 -8.10 -23.53
C LEU A 362 34.09 -8.06 -23.92
N LEU A 363 33.28 -9.02 -23.46
CA LEU A 363 31.85 -9.01 -23.66
C LEU A 363 31.20 -8.35 -22.46
N ASN A 364 30.28 -7.43 -22.73
CA ASN A 364 29.40 -6.92 -21.70
C ASN A 364 28.40 -8.04 -21.33
N ILE A 365 28.56 -8.65 -20.16
CA ILE A 365 27.76 -9.79 -19.70
C ILE A 365 27.10 -9.39 -18.38
N SER A 366 25.82 -9.72 -18.24
CA SER A 366 25.13 -9.66 -16.96
C SER A 366 24.93 -11.06 -16.39
N ILE A 367 25.29 -11.20 -15.12
CA ILE A 367 25.10 -12.45 -14.37
C ILE A 367 23.76 -12.44 -13.67
N THR A 368 23.15 -13.60 -13.47
CA THR A 368 21.87 -13.69 -12.76
C THR A 368 22.03 -14.49 -11.48
N LEU A 369 21.49 -13.96 -10.40
CA LEU A 369 21.48 -14.53 -9.06
C LEU A 369 20.06 -14.52 -8.51
N SER A 370 19.79 -15.43 -7.58
CA SER A 370 18.51 -15.49 -6.89
C SER A 370 18.75 -15.71 -5.39
N PRO A 371 17.80 -15.32 -4.51
CA PRO A 371 17.85 -15.64 -3.09
C PRO A 371 17.49 -17.10 -2.82
N PHE A 372 17.41 -17.96 -3.84
CA PHE A 372 17.14 -19.38 -3.71
C PHE A 372 18.43 -20.19 -3.76
N LEU A 373 18.46 -21.28 -3.01
CA LEU A 373 19.52 -22.29 -3.10
C LEU A 373 18.88 -23.67 -3.25
N SER A 374 19.24 -24.40 -4.30
CA SER A 374 18.80 -25.77 -4.51
C SER A 374 19.37 -26.71 -3.46
N VAL A 375 18.52 -27.60 -2.94
CA VAL A 375 18.89 -28.57 -1.90
C VAL A 375 19.90 -29.61 -2.37
N ASP A 376 20.00 -29.83 -3.69
CA ASP A 376 20.93 -30.79 -4.30
C ASP A 376 22.37 -30.26 -4.36
N THR A 377 22.60 -29.01 -3.95
CA THR A 377 23.92 -28.38 -4.03
C THR A 377 24.81 -28.74 -2.84
N THR A 378 26.11 -28.88 -3.09
CA THR A 378 27.10 -29.08 -2.02
C THR A 378 27.13 -27.94 -1.01
N GLN A 379 26.75 -26.73 -1.46
CA GLN A 379 26.64 -25.55 -0.61
C GLN A 379 25.52 -25.70 0.43
N PHE A 380 24.35 -26.21 0.03
CA PHE A 380 23.26 -26.45 0.97
C PHE A 380 23.65 -27.53 1.99
N HIS A 381 24.23 -28.63 1.54
CA HIS A 381 24.70 -29.69 2.45
C HIS A 381 25.76 -29.20 3.46
N LYS A 382 26.67 -28.31 3.05
CA LYS A 382 27.61 -27.65 3.97
C LYS A 382 26.91 -26.74 4.94
N SER A 383 25.88 -26.00 4.51
CA SER A 383 25.12 -25.13 5.42
C SER A 383 24.46 -25.90 6.58
N LEU A 384 24.04 -27.14 6.34
CA LEU A 384 23.50 -28.03 7.37
C LEU A 384 24.60 -28.55 8.33
N GLN A 385 25.84 -28.68 7.87
CA GLN A 385 26.97 -29.14 8.69
C GLN A 385 27.56 -28.01 9.54
N ASP A 386 27.65 -26.81 8.97
CA ASP A 386 28.28 -25.63 9.57
C ASP A 386 27.32 -24.87 10.51
N GLY A 387 26.06 -25.33 10.65
CA GLY A 387 25.07 -24.73 11.54
C GLY A 387 24.47 -23.41 11.03
N THR A 388 24.60 -23.11 9.73
CA THR A 388 24.04 -21.91 9.10
C THR A 388 22.58 -22.08 8.66
N GLU A 389 21.84 -22.98 9.33
CA GLU A 389 20.41 -23.23 9.09
C GLU A 389 19.57 -21.95 9.23
N ALA A 390 20.00 -21.04 10.11
CA ALA A 390 19.36 -19.73 10.35
C ALA A 390 19.48 -18.74 9.17
N TYR A 391 20.29 -19.05 8.14
CA TYR A 391 20.38 -18.23 6.93
C TYR A 391 19.20 -18.47 5.99
N TRP A 392 18.46 -19.57 6.18
CA TRP A 392 17.31 -19.92 5.38
C TRP A 392 16.01 -19.54 6.10
N LEU A 393 14.99 -19.14 5.33
CA LEU A 393 13.65 -18.95 5.89
C LEU A 393 13.21 -20.24 6.54
N SER A 394 12.92 -20.16 7.83
CA SER A 394 12.69 -21.32 8.68
C SER A 394 11.44 -21.12 9.52
N LEU A 395 10.70 -22.21 9.76
CA LEU A 395 9.56 -22.20 10.66
C LEU A 395 9.92 -22.90 11.97
N PRO A 396 9.44 -22.40 13.13
CA PRO A 396 9.60 -23.09 14.39
C PRO A 396 8.72 -24.34 14.42
N VAL A 397 9.32 -25.50 14.69
CA VAL A 397 8.56 -26.77 14.85
C VAL A 397 7.69 -26.76 16.10
N ALA A 398 8.06 -25.94 17.09
CA ALA A 398 7.32 -25.68 18.33
C ALA A 398 7.66 -24.27 18.83
N PRO A 399 6.88 -23.67 19.77
CA PRO A 399 7.13 -22.32 20.29
C PRO A 399 8.54 -22.09 20.86
N GLN A 400 9.26 -23.16 21.21
CA GLN A 400 10.67 -23.17 21.63
C GLN A 400 11.46 -24.28 20.91
N GLY A 401 11.01 -24.66 19.71
CA GLY A 401 11.57 -25.75 18.92
C GLY A 401 12.72 -25.32 18.03
N ARG A 402 13.45 -26.31 17.50
CA ARG A 402 14.46 -26.10 16.46
C ARG A 402 13.80 -25.49 15.23
N LEU A 403 14.46 -24.50 14.63
CA LEU A 403 14.08 -23.90 13.36
C LEU A 403 14.40 -24.89 12.23
N VAL A 404 13.42 -25.13 11.37
CA VAL A 404 13.59 -26.01 10.19
C VAL A 404 13.41 -25.18 8.93
N PRO A 405 14.38 -25.20 7.98
CA PRO A 405 14.27 -24.49 6.71
C PRO A 405 13.02 -24.92 5.93
N VAL A 406 12.31 -23.93 5.39
CA VAL A 406 11.13 -24.16 4.56
C VAL A 406 11.57 -24.48 3.14
N LEU A 407 11.07 -25.59 2.61
CA LEU A 407 11.26 -25.97 1.22
C LEU A 407 10.24 -25.27 0.34
N THR A 408 10.71 -24.76 -0.79
CA THR A 408 9.91 -24.15 -1.85
C THR A 408 10.34 -24.70 -3.20
N GLN A 409 9.57 -24.40 -4.25
CA GLN A 409 9.88 -24.80 -5.61
C GLN A 409 10.33 -23.58 -6.41
N TRP A 410 11.54 -23.66 -6.98
CA TRP A 410 12.07 -22.63 -7.87
C TRP A 410 12.60 -23.30 -9.14
N ARG A 411 12.10 -22.88 -10.31
CA ARG A 411 12.50 -23.42 -11.62
C ARG A 411 12.45 -24.95 -11.73
N GLY A 412 11.47 -25.58 -11.07
CA GLY A 412 11.28 -27.03 -11.09
C GLY A 412 12.19 -27.81 -10.15
N GLN A 413 12.99 -27.13 -9.30
CA GLN A 413 13.83 -27.75 -8.27
C GLN A 413 13.32 -27.40 -6.88
N PHE A 414 13.60 -28.27 -5.91
CA PHE A 414 13.38 -27.96 -4.50
C PHE A 414 14.51 -27.06 -4.01
N CYS A 415 14.13 -25.92 -3.45
CA CYS A 415 15.05 -24.90 -2.98
C CYS A 415 14.68 -24.44 -1.57
N VAL A 416 15.65 -23.86 -0.88
CA VAL A 416 15.44 -23.01 0.29
C VAL A 416 15.60 -21.56 -0.12
N LYS A 417 14.87 -20.66 0.54
CA LYS A 417 14.91 -19.22 0.28
C LYS A 417 15.68 -18.52 1.41
N LEU A 418 16.51 -17.54 1.05
CA LEU A 418 17.35 -16.78 1.99
C LEU A 418 16.49 -15.96 2.95
N ASN A 419 16.84 -16.00 4.24
CA ASN A 419 16.25 -15.18 5.28
C ASN A 419 16.89 -13.79 5.31
N ILE A 420 16.31 -12.84 4.55
CA ILE A 420 16.84 -11.47 4.45
C ILE A 420 16.69 -10.68 5.76
N SER A 421 15.78 -11.10 6.65
CA SER A 421 15.64 -10.50 7.97
C SER A 421 16.83 -10.81 8.90
N ASN A 422 17.66 -11.82 8.57
CA ASN A 422 18.89 -12.11 9.30
C ASN A 422 20.08 -11.37 8.66
N PRO A 423 20.73 -10.42 9.37
CA PRO A 423 21.83 -9.64 8.80
C PRO A 423 23.05 -10.49 8.42
N GLU A 424 23.33 -11.60 9.11
CA GLU A 424 24.44 -12.49 8.78
C GLU A 424 24.20 -13.24 7.46
N ALA A 425 22.95 -13.61 7.20
CA ALA A 425 22.55 -14.24 5.95
C ALA A 425 22.68 -13.27 4.77
N VAL A 426 22.34 -11.99 5.01
CA VAL A 426 22.52 -10.92 4.03
C VAL A 426 24.00 -10.68 3.76
N SER A 427 24.86 -10.58 4.77
CA SER A 427 26.31 -10.41 4.55
C SER A 427 26.90 -11.60 3.78
N TRP A 428 26.52 -12.82 4.14
CA TRP A 428 26.94 -14.03 3.43
C TRP A 428 26.53 -14.00 1.95
N PHE A 429 25.32 -13.55 1.65
CA PHE A 429 24.85 -13.41 0.27
C PHE A 429 25.61 -12.32 -0.50
N LEU A 430 25.85 -11.17 0.12
CA LEU A 430 26.62 -10.07 -0.49
C LEU A 430 28.08 -10.49 -0.75
N ASP A 431 28.71 -11.20 0.17
CA ASP A 431 30.07 -11.73 -0.02
C ASP A 431 30.12 -12.70 -1.21
N ARG A 432 29.11 -13.55 -1.35
CA ARG A 432 28.97 -14.45 -2.51
C ARG A 432 28.83 -13.66 -3.81
N VAL A 433 28.03 -12.60 -3.83
CA VAL A 433 27.87 -11.72 -4.99
C VAL A 433 29.22 -11.09 -5.36
N GLY A 434 29.94 -10.52 -4.38
CA GLY A 434 31.25 -9.92 -4.60
C GLY A 434 32.30 -10.92 -5.11
N LEU A 435 32.30 -12.16 -4.60
CA LEU A 435 33.17 -13.23 -5.11
C LEU A 435 32.89 -13.58 -6.57
N LEU A 436 31.61 -13.68 -6.94
CA LEU A 436 31.20 -13.97 -8.32
C LEU A 436 31.55 -12.83 -9.26
N GLN A 437 31.32 -11.59 -8.82
CA GLN A 437 31.67 -10.39 -9.57
C GLN A 437 33.18 -10.30 -9.80
N ALA A 438 33.99 -10.51 -8.76
CA ALA A 438 35.45 -10.48 -8.85
C ALA A 438 36.00 -11.61 -9.75
N ARG A 439 35.40 -12.81 -9.66
CA ARG A 439 35.84 -13.98 -10.46
C ARG A 439 35.52 -13.83 -11.93
N LEU A 440 34.32 -13.34 -12.25
CA LEU A 440 33.82 -13.24 -13.63
C LEU A 440 34.18 -11.89 -14.29
N GLY A 441 34.41 -10.83 -13.50
CA GLY A 441 34.76 -9.49 -13.98
C GLY A 441 33.60 -8.79 -14.66
N MET A 442 32.39 -8.92 -14.12
CA MET A 442 31.14 -8.46 -14.75
C MET A 442 30.62 -7.17 -14.12
N GLU A 443 30.02 -6.32 -14.96
CA GLU A 443 29.53 -4.99 -14.58
C GLU A 443 28.07 -5.02 -14.13
N TYR A 444 27.22 -5.88 -14.70
CA TYR A 444 25.78 -5.90 -14.41
C TYR A 444 25.36 -7.17 -13.68
N ILE A 445 24.51 -7.02 -12.67
CA ILE A 445 23.99 -8.12 -11.86
C ILE A 445 22.47 -8.11 -11.95
N HIS A 446 21.87 -9.24 -12.30
CA HIS A 446 20.44 -9.43 -12.32
C HIS A 446 20.01 -10.24 -11.10
N LEU A 447 19.14 -9.68 -10.27
CA LEU A 447 18.54 -10.38 -9.14
C LEU A 447 17.13 -10.82 -9.50
N GLU A 448 16.96 -12.14 -9.65
CA GLU A 448 15.66 -12.80 -9.82
C GLU A 448 15.13 -13.32 -8.47
N GLY A 449 13.85 -13.69 -8.41
CA GLY A 449 13.27 -14.32 -7.23
C GLY A 449 12.55 -13.38 -6.27
N ALA A 450 12.30 -12.14 -6.71
CA ALA A 450 11.32 -11.24 -6.12
C ALA A 450 9.86 -11.58 -6.54
N GLU A 451 9.70 -12.61 -7.36
CA GLU A 451 8.41 -13.11 -7.82
C GLU A 451 7.79 -13.99 -6.72
N GLY A 452 6.71 -13.51 -6.10
CA GLY A 452 5.86 -14.29 -5.19
C GLY A 452 6.19 -14.20 -3.70
N ASN A 453 5.16 -14.45 -2.89
CA ASN A 453 5.22 -14.47 -1.44
C ASN A 453 6.10 -15.63 -0.95
N PRO A 454 7.11 -15.41 -0.07
CA PRO A 454 7.92 -16.49 0.47
C PRO A 454 7.11 -17.57 1.21
N LEU A 455 5.97 -17.20 1.77
CA LEU A 455 5.10 -18.04 2.60
C LEU A 455 3.66 -17.52 2.43
N ASP A 456 2.65 -18.40 2.34
CA ASP A 456 1.21 -18.04 2.41
C ASP A 456 0.79 -17.46 3.78
N LEU A 457 1.75 -17.02 4.61
CA LEU A 457 1.59 -16.53 5.97
C LEU A 457 1.66 -14.99 6.07
N GLY A 458 1.69 -14.29 4.92
CA GLY A 458 1.82 -12.83 4.87
C GLY A 458 3.29 -12.35 4.88
N GLY A 459 3.51 -11.07 4.56
CA GLY A 459 4.84 -10.44 4.60
C GLY A 459 5.66 -10.48 3.30
N GLY A 460 5.09 -10.96 2.19
CA GLY A 460 5.77 -10.96 0.89
C GLY A 460 6.22 -9.57 0.42
N ASP A 461 5.37 -8.57 0.62
CA ASP A 461 5.66 -7.16 0.30
C ASP A 461 6.90 -6.67 1.08
N GLN A 462 6.98 -7.01 2.37
CA GLN A 462 8.12 -6.66 3.22
C GLN A 462 9.40 -7.37 2.75
N TYR A 463 9.30 -8.64 2.36
CA TYR A 463 10.45 -9.38 1.83
C TYR A 463 10.98 -8.76 0.52
N ILE A 464 10.10 -8.33 -0.37
CA ILE A 464 10.49 -7.68 -1.63
C ILE A 464 11.16 -6.33 -1.35
N GLY A 465 10.63 -5.54 -0.42
CA GLY A 465 11.27 -4.30 0.04
C GLY A 465 12.67 -4.56 0.61
N GLN A 466 12.81 -5.55 1.50
CA GLN A 466 14.12 -5.94 2.05
C GLN A 466 15.07 -6.47 0.97
N LEU A 467 14.58 -7.22 -0.03
CA LEU A 467 15.39 -7.68 -1.15
C LEU A 467 15.84 -6.52 -2.05
N ALA A 468 14.99 -5.51 -2.24
CA ALA A 468 15.37 -4.28 -2.93
C ALA A 468 16.45 -3.51 -2.17
N ASP A 469 16.40 -3.46 -0.84
CA ASP A 469 17.47 -2.88 -0.02
C ASP A 469 18.79 -3.67 -0.15
N VAL A 470 18.72 -5.00 -0.27
CA VAL A 470 19.90 -5.82 -0.55
C VAL A 470 20.44 -5.54 -1.94
N ALA A 471 19.57 -5.40 -2.95
CA ALA A 471 19.95 -5.05 -4.31
C ALA A 471 20.65 -3.67 -4.36
N ALA A 472 20.15 -2.69 -3.61
CA ALA A 472 20.75 -1.35 -3.53
C ALA A 472 22.15 -1.36 -2.89
N ARG A 473 22.49 -2.39 -2.11
CA ARG A 473 23.86 -2.57 -1.57
C ARG A 473 24.81 -3.21 -2.57
N ILE A 474 24.30 -3.81 -3.65
CA ILE A 474 25.06 -4.48 -4.70
C ILE A 474 25.35 -3.46 -5.82
N GLU A 475 26.19 -2.48 -5.52
CA GLU A 475 26.66 -1.45 -6.47
C GLU A 475 25.54 -0.71 -7.26
N GLU A 476 25.91 0.23 -8.14
CA GLU A 476 24.94 1.04 -8.91
C GLU A 476 24.31 0.29 -10.12
N SER A 477 24.82 -0.91 -10.44
CA SER A 477 24.50 -1.65 -11.65
C SER A 477 23.67 -2.93 -11.41
N ALA A 478 23.18 -3.15 -10.19
CA ALA A 478 22.24 -4.22 -9.90
C ALA A 478 20.84 -3.92 -10.47
N ILE A 479 20.26 -4.92 -11.13
CA ILE A 479 18.94 -4.89 -11.75
C ILE A 479 18.11 -5.97 -11.08
N MET A 480 17.14 -5.57 -10.27
CA MET A 480 16.19 -6.50 -9.67
C MET A 480 14.98 -6.70 -10.59
N ASN A 481 14.61 -7.95 -10.82
CA ASN A 481 13.38 -8.29 -11.54
C ASN A 481 12.36 -8.91 -10.58
N ALA A 482 11.18 -8.28 -10.55
CA ALA A 482 9.99 -8.79 -9.86
C ALA A 482 8.89 -9.19 -10.84
N GLY A 483 9.08 -9.04 -12.15
CA GLY A 483 8.04 -9.28 -13.14
C GLY A 483 7.75 -10.76 -13.34
N THR A 484 6.50 -11.16 -13.08
CA THR A 484 5.94 -12.44 -13.51
C THR A 484 5.70 -12.38 -15.01
N ARG A 485 6.67 -12.86 -15.82
CA ARG A 485 6.47 -12.93 -17.28
C ARG A 485 5.50 -14.03 -17.67
#